data_AF-A0A5C5XWE8-F1
#
_entry.id   AF-A0A5C5XWE8-F1
#
_cell.length_a   1.000
_cell.length_b   1.000
_cell.length_c   1.000
_cell.angle_alpha   90.00
_cell.angle_beta   90.00
_cell.angle_gamma   90.00
#
_symmetry.space_group_name_H-M   'P 1'
#
loop_
_entity.id
_entity.type
_entity.pdbx_description
1 polymer ?
#
loop_
_entity_poly.entity_id
_entity_poly.type
_entity_poly.pdbx_seq_one_letter_code
_entity_poly.pdbx_strand_id
1 'polypeptide(L)'
;MSSQCSVSQSSSSPNHRNGLLIGAGYFSEFHLDAWQRTNRASIVAVCDRDEARANAAAEKFGIQRVFTDVSDALAQHDIDFVDIATGPTDRLELIEQVVQRRLPIICQKPLANDFSEATQILDLVSATDITFMVHENFRFQPWYREIHSLLESGVIGRRVHTITMRTRMGDGWGDDAYLGRQPYFRTMPRLLVHETGVHFIDTFRYLAGEVTDCSAELRRLNEVIAGEDACLLRLQMDSGVTAVWDANRYNEPDCDDPRYTFGRLSVEADGGAIALAPDGVITIAPLGKTAYRHDYTPPRTGFAGDCVFACQEHFLEVLDGQVACETSPAQYRRTLQVVEAAYESNRLRQPVSVAGRDVSLAEASRDSGKRDWNKSGARRVIDLSLKVTNEMPGVEMTPCKTIPTDGWNATTLSLYSHAGTHMDAPRHFLPSGQTLDAQDLSVCCGVARLVNLPDTAPRHLITVSDVVDCIGEVFPGDRLIFRTDWHRRFGTAAYRDELPRISIELAEWLVEKAVSLIGVEPPSVADVNNPVELTDVHQTLFRGGVVIVEGLANLNQIKQSEFEFIALPLNLEGGDGCPLRAIAIVDQEGAS
;
A
#
# COMPACT_ATOMS: atom_id res chain seq x y z
N MET A 1 -51.79 58.69 5.39
CA MET A 1 -51.48 58.12 4.07
C MET A 1 -50.04 58.49 3.76
N SER A 2 -49.12 57.61 4.18
CA SER A 2 -48.24 56.78 3.32
C SER A 2 -47.07 57.59 2.75
N SER A 3 -45.80 57.22 2.89
CA SER A 3 -45.12 56.05 3.46
C SER A 3 -43.65 56.42 3.68
N GLN A 4 -43.11 56.15 4.87
CA GLN A 4 -41.65 56.09 5.07
C GLN A 4 -41.16 54.77 4.47
N CYS A 5 -40.26 54.88 3.49
CA CYS A 5 -39.60 53.74 2.87
C CYS A 5 -38.48 53.28 3.83
N SER A 6 -38.74 52.22 4.59
CA SER A 6 -37.73 51.52 5.36
C SER A 6 -36.86 50.72 4.40
N VAL A 7 -35.60 51.13 4.23
CA VAL A 7 -34.57 50.32 3.59
C VAL A 7 -34.31 49.13 4.50
N SER A 8 -34.83 47.95 4.13
CA SER A 8 -34.44 46.68 4.70
C SER A 8 -32.99 46.38 4.33
N GLN A 9 -32.11 46.32 5.32
CA GLN A 9 -30.78 45.73 5.16
C GLN A 9 -30.95 44.20 4.98
N SER A 10 -31.01 43.73 3.74
CA SER A 10 -30.64 42.35 3.42
C SER A 10 -29.14 42.32 3.15
N SER A 11 -28.34 41.92 4.14
CA SER A 11 -26.92 41.62 3.95
C SER A 11 -26.72 40.10 3.87
N SER A 12 -27.33 39.47 2.87
CA SER A 12 -26.85 38.16 2.42
C SER A 12 -25.58 38.41 1.61
N SER A 13 -24.43 37.97 2.11
CA SER A 13 -23.20 37.93 1.32
C SER A 13 -23.46 37.12 0.02
N PRO A 14 -22.92 37.53 -1.15
CA PRO A 14 -23.34 36.95 -2.42
C PRO A 14 -23.04 35.45 -2.61
N ASN A 15 -22.28 34.80 -1.72
CA ASN A 15 -21.79 33.43 -1.87
C ASN A 15 -21.98 32.56 -0.60
N HIS A 16 -23.11 32.68 0.10
CA HIS A 16 -23.41 31.74 1.19
C HIS A 16 -23.80 30.36 0.62
N ARG A 17 -23.14 29.29 1.08
CA ARG A 17 -23.35 27.91 0.59
C ARG A 17 -23.95 26.99 1.64
N ASN A 18 -24.89 26.16 1.22
CA ASN A 18 -25.51 25.12 2.03
C ASN A 18 -24.75 23.80 1.87
N GLY A 19 -24.19 23.27 2.95
CA GLY A 19 -23.47 21.99 2.95
C GLY A 19 -24.30 20.84 3.53
N LEU A 20 -24.01 19.64 3.03
CA LEU A 20 -24.43 18.36 3.61
C LEU A 20 -23.22 17.67 4.25
N LEU A 21 -23.28 17.36 5.54
CA LEU A 21 -22.28 16.49 6.19
C LEU A 21 -22.72 15.03 6.10
N ILE A 22 -21.84 14.14 5.63
CA ILE A 22 -22.06 12.69 5.64
C ILE A 22 -21.03 12.04 6.56
N GLY A 23 -21.50 11.39 7.63
CA GLY A 23 -20.69 10.80 8.70
C GLY A 23 -20.59 11.70 9.92
N ALA A 24 -21.34 11.37 10.97
CA ALA A 24 -21.37 12.05 12.26
C ALA A 24 -20.50 11.32 13.31
N GLY A 25 -19.30 10.89 12.91
CA GLY A 25 -18.34 10.20 13.76
C GLY A 25 -17.50 11.13 14.65
N TYR A 26 -16.49 10.57 15.33
CA TYR A 26 -15.65 11.33 16.26
C TYR A 26 -15.03 12.60 15.65
N PHE A 27 -14.44 12.50 14.45
CA PHE A 27 -13.72 13.63 13.86
C PHE A 27 -14.64 14.67 13.21
N SER A 28 -15.89 14.31 12.88
CA SER A 28 -16.83 15.24 12.26
C SER A 28 -17.22 16.38 13.20
N GLU A 29 -17.08 16.22 14.51
CA GLU A 29 -17.30 17.30 15.47
C GLU A 29 -16.39 18.50 15.22
N PHE A 30 -15.12 18.26 14.83
CA PHE A 30 -14.21 19.34 14.48
C PHE A 30 -14.60 20.01 13.16
N HIS A 31 -15.13 19.24 12.20
CA HIS A 31 -15.64 19.80 10.95
C HIS A 31 -16.85 20.69 11.19
N LEU A 32 -17.81 20.23 11.99
CA LEU A 32 -19.03 20.96 12.31
C LEU A 32 -18.75 22.22 13.14
N ASP A 33 -17.85 22.16 14.14
CA ASP A 33 -17.39 23.34 14.88
C ASP A 33 -16.78 24.40 13.96
N ALA A 34 -15.93 23.98 13.02
CA ALA A 34 -15.31 24.89 12.07
C ALA A 34 -16.35 25.49 11.08
N TRP A 35 -17.27 24.69 10.57
CA TRP A 35 -18.35 25.17 9.70
C TRP A 35 -19.29 26.16 10.39
N GLN A 36 -19.53 26.02 11.70
CA GLN A 36 -20.34 26.98 12.46
C GLN A 36 -19.70 28.35 12.60
N ARG A 37 -18.37 28.44 12.46
CA ARG A 37 -17.62 29.69 12.68
C ARG A 37 -17.43 30.49 11.39
N THR A 38 -17.66 29.92 10.22
CA THR A 38 -17.64 30.66 8.96
C THR A 38 -18.97 31.36 8.70
N ASN A 39 -18.92 32.51 8.00
CA ASN A 39 -20.12 33.20 7.51
C ASN A 39 -20.41 32.91 6.03
N ARG A 40 -19.58 32.08 5.38
CA ARG A 40 -19.64 31.76 3.94
C ARG A 40 -20.38 30.46 3.64
N ALA A 41 -20.61 29.61 4.64
CA ALA A 41 -21.36 28.38 4.48
C ALA A 41 -22.11 27.99 5.76
N SER A 42 -23.10 27.12 5.63
CA SER A 42 -23.80 26.47 6.74
C SER A 42 -24.02 25.00 6.42
N ILE A 43 -23.76 24.10 7.38
CA ILE A 43 -24.21 22.71 7.26
C ILE A 43 -25.71 22.65 7.60
N VAL A 44 -26.53 22.44 6.57
CA VAL A 44 -28.00 22.48 6.66
C VAL A 44 -28.64 21.10 6.74
N ALA A 45 -27.84 20.05 6.52
CA ALA A 45 -28.23 18.66 6.62
C ALA A 45 -27.07 17.79 7.13
N VAL A 46 -27.40 16.77 7.91
CA VAL A 46 -26.46 15.72 8.33
C VAL A 46 -27.03 14.34 7.99
N CYS A 47 -26.16 13.44 7.52
CA CYS A 47 -26.49 12.06 7.21
C CYS A 47 -25.53 11.11 7.96
N ASP A 48 -26.07 10.13 8.69
CA ASP A 48 -25.30 9.01 9.25
C ASP A 48 -26.18 7.76 9.27
N ARG A 49 -25.61 6.58 8.98
CA ARG A 49 -26.33 5.29 9.06
C ARG A 49 -26.85 5.03 10.48
N ASP A 50 -26.16 5.56 11.50
CA ASP A 50 -26.59 5.56 12.89
C ASP A 50 -27.45 6.81 13.17
N GLU A 51 -28.77 6.60 13.21
CA GLU A 51 -29.76 7.66 13.46
C GLU A 51 -29.49 8.43 14.76
N ALA A 52 -29.00 7.76 15.81
CA ALA A 52 -28.71 8.42 17.08
C ALA A 52 -27.53 9.38 16.95
N ARG A 53 -26.50 9.04 16.18
CA ARG A 53 -25.38 9.94 15.90
C ARG A 53 -25.80 11.13 15.06
N ALA A 54 -26.58 10.90 14.01
CA ALA A 54 -27.07 11.96 13.15
C ALA A 54 -27.93 12.98 13.94
N ASN A 55 -28.85 12.49 14.78
CA ASN A 55 -29.67 13.33 15.65
C ASN A 55 -28.84 14.09 16.70
N ALA A 56 -27.87 13.43 17.33
CA ALA A 56 -27.00 14.06 18.32
C ALA A 56 -26.16 15.20 17.71
N ALA A 57 -25.62 15.00 16.51
CA ALA A 57 -24.93 16.05 15.78
C ALA A 57 -25.88 17.20 15.40
N ALA A 58 -27.09 16.89 14.92
CA ALA A 58 -28.05 17.91 14.56
C ALA A 58 -28.51 18.76 15.74
N GLU A 59 -28.76 18.14 16.90
CA GLU A 59 -29.11 18.85 18.12
C GLU A 59 -27.94 19.73 18.60
N LYS A 60 -26.74 19.16 18.68
CA LYS A 60 -25.54 19.87 19.18
C LYS A 60 -25.18 21.07 18.32
N PHE A 61 -25.30 20.95 16.99
CA PHE A 61 -24.84 21.96 16.05
C PHE A 61 -25.98 22.75 15.39
N GLY A 62 -27.24 22.52 15.78
CA GLY A 62 -28.41 23.26 15.27
C GLY A 62 -28.73 22.98 13.80
N ILE A 63 -28.46 21.76 13.32
CA ILE A 63 -28.67 21.35 11.92
C ILE A 63 -30.15 21.00 11.72
N GLN A 64 -30.77 21.55 10.67
CA GLN A 64 -32.23 21.50 10.51
C GLN A 64 -32.75 20.15 10.00
N ARG A 65 -31.92 19.39 9.27
CA ARG A 65 -32.33 18.17 8.57
C ARG A 65 -31.41 17.01 8.91
N VAL A 66 -32.03 15.86 9.20
CA VAL A 66 -31.35 14.62 9.57
C VAL A 66 -31.78 13.53 8.60
N PHE A 67 -30.80 12.79 8.09
CA PHE A 67 -31.01 11.66 7.19
C PHE A 67 -30.24 10.44 7.70
N THR A 68 -30.73 9.25 7.35
CA THR A 68 -30.03 7.98 7.57
C THR A 68 -29.66 7.27 6.27
N ASP A 69 -30.19 7.77 5.15
CA ASP A 69 -29.91 7.31 3.80
C ASP A 69 -29.31 8.44 2.97
N VAL A 70 -28.21 8.13 2.27
CA VAL A 70 -27.46 9.10 1.48
C VAL A 70 -28.24 9.54 0.23
N SER A 71 -28.99 8.64 -0.40
CA SER A 71 -29.79 8.98 -1.58
C SER A 71 -30.90 9.98 -1.22
N ASP A 72 -31.55 9.79 -0.06
CA ASP A 72 -32.55 10.72 0.46
C ASP A 72 -31.94 12.09 0.79
N ALA A 73 -30.73 12.11 1.37
CA ALA A 73 -30.01 13.34 1.66
C ALA A 73 -29.60 14.09 0.38
N LEU A 74 -29.15 13.37 -0.65
CA LEU A 74 -28.73 13.93 -1.94
C LEU A 74 -29.90 14.34 -2.86
N ALA A 75 -31.12 13.89 -2.56
CA ALA A 75 -32.34 14.32 -3.27
C ALA A 75 -32.70 15.78 -2.98
N GLN A 76 -32.15 16.38 -1.92
CA GLN A 76 -32.33 17.80 -1.60
C GLN A 76 -31.72 18.70 -2.70
N HIS A 77 -32.43 19.76 -3.08
CA HIS A 77 -32.06 20.63 -4.20
C HIS A 77 -31.29 21.89 -3.79
N ASP A 78 -31.23 22.17 -2.49
CA ASP A 78 -30.61 23.35 -1.89
C ASP A 78 -29.26 23.04 -1.24
N ILE A 79 -28.62 21.93 -1.62
CA ILE A 79 -27.26 21.55 -1.18
C ILE A 79 -26.26 21.98 -2.26
N ASP A 80 -25.26 22.77 -1.87
CA ASP A 80 -24.22 23.34 -2.73
C ASP A 80 -22.90 22.57 -2.68
N PHE A 81 -22.64 21.80 -1.61
CA PHE A 81 -21.46 20.94 -1.46
C PHE A 81 -21.68 19.83 -0.42
N VAL A 82 -20.79 18.84 -0.41
CA VAL A 82 -20.80 17.72 0.54
C VAL A 82 -19.48 17.66 1.31
N ASP A 83 -19.56 17.51 2.63
CA ASP A 83 -18.43 17.20 3.51
C ASP A 83 -18.55 15.73 3.97
N ILE A 84 -17.68 14.87 3.45
CA ILE A 84 -17.64 13.45 3.75
C ILE A 84 -16.66 13.21 4.91
N ALA A 85 -17.19 12.97 6.10
CA ALA A 85 -16.45 12.70 7.33
C ALA A 85 -16.70 11.29 7.90
N THR A 86 -17.13 10.34 7.05
CA THR A 86 -17.29 8.92 7.39
C THR A 86 -15.94 8.24 7.67
N GLY A 87 -15.96 7.00 8.16
CA GLY A 87 -14.80 6.11 8.04
C GLY A 87 -14.51 5.76 6.55
N PRO A 88 -13.36 5.16 6.24
CA PRO A 88 -12.96 4.84 4.86
C PRO A 88 -13.81 3.74 4.19
N THR A 89 -14.46 2.87 4.97
CA THR A 89 -15.29 1.77 4.44
C THR A 89 -16.47 2.30 3.61
N ASP A 90 -16.75 1.67 2.47
CA ASP A 90 -17.80 2.00 1.50
C ASP A 90 -17.72 3.41 0.91
N ARG A 91 -16.57 4.10 1.04
CA ARG A 91 -16.47 5.50 0.63
C ARG A 91 -16.43 5.68 -0.88
N LEU A 92 -15.91 4.71 -1.63
CA LEU A 92 -15.94 4.75 -3.10
C LEU A 92 -17.39 4.84 -3.61
N GLU A 93 -18.27 3.94 -3.18
CA GLU A 93 -19.70 3.95 -3.54
C GLU A 93 -20.38 5.26 -3.11
N LEU A 94 -20.07 5.77 -1.92
CA LEU A 94 -20.57 7.07 -1.45
C LEU A 94 -20.15 8.21 -2.38
N ILE A 95 -18.87 8.27 -2.75
CA ILE A 95 -18.35 9.32 -3.63
C ILE A 95 -18.98 9.22 -5.02
N GLU A 96 -19.19 8.02 -5.55
CA GLU A 96 -19.91 7.81 -6.82
C GLU A 96 -21.31 8.43 -6.80
N GLN A 97 -22.07 8.23 -5.72
CA GLN A 97 -23.40 8.82 -5.58
C GLN A 97 -23.36 10.37 -5.57
N VAL A 98 -22.39 10.97 -4.88
CA VAL A 98 -22.24 12.43 -4.84
C VAL A 98 -21.77 13.00 -6.18
N VAL A 99 -20.84 12.32 -6.85
CA VAL A 99 -20.33 12.67 -8.18
C VAL A 99 -21.46 12.68 -9.22
N GLN A 100 -22.40 11.73 -9.15
CA GLN A 100 -23.58 11.70 -10.03
C GLN A 100 -24.46 12.95 -9.88
N ARG A 101 -24.47 13.58 -8.71
CA ARG A 101 -25.16 14.85 -8.44
C ARG A 101 -24.35 16.08 -8.85
N ARG A 102 -23.09 15.88 -9.25
CA ARG A 102 -22.14 16.93 -9.65
C ARG A 102 -21.90 17.98 -8.57
N LEU A 103 -21.99 17.57 -7.30
CA LEU A 103 -21.73 18.44 -6.15
C LEU A 103 -20.22 18.46 -5.82
N PRO A 104 -19.67 19.62 -5.45
CA PRO A 104 -18.35 19.70 -4.85
C PRO A 104 -18.22 18.85 -3.57
N ILE A 105 -17.04 18.29 -3.35
CA ILE A 105 -16.75 17.39 -2.24
C ILE A 105 -15.50 17.86 -1.50
N ILE A 106 -15.61 17.94 -0.17
CA ILE A 106 -14.47 17.88 0.75
C ILE A 106 -14.54 16.54 1.49
N CYS A 107 -13.43 15.79 1.51
CA CYS A 107 -13.44 14.39 1.95
C CYS A 107 -12.34 14.08 2.96
N GLN A 108 -12.71 13.48 4.08
CA GLN A 108 -11.80 13.18 5.17
C GLN A 108 -10.83 12.03 4.86
N LYS A 109 -9.57 12.18 5.27
CA LYS A 109 -8.53 11.15 5.19
C LYS A 109 -8.67 10.09 6.31
N PRO A 110 -8.11 8.87 6.14
CA PRO A 110 -7.57 8.33 4.89
C PRO A 110 -8.71 8.13 3.89
N LEU A 111 -8.47 8.32 2.58
CA LEU A 111 -9.53 8.24 1.56
C LEU A 111 -10.20 6.86 1.49
N ALA A 112 -9.43 5.80 1.74
CA ALA A 112 -9.81 4.41 1.67
C ALA A 112 -8.94 3.58 2.65
N ASN A 113 -9.29 2.31 2.85
CA ASN A 113 -8.51 1.41 3.73
C ASN A 113 -7.20 0.97 3.08
N ASP A 114 -7.16 0.91 1.75
CA ASP A 114 -5.99 0.55 0.99
C ASP A 114 -5.72 1.55 -0.15
N PHE A 115 -4.52 1.45 -0.70
CA PHE A 115 -4.03 2.38 -1.72
C PHE A 115 -4.73 2.19 -3.07
N SER A 116 -5.15 0.98 -3.40
CA SER A 116 -5.82 0.69 -4.68
C SER A 116 -7.20 1.36 -4.70
N GLU A 117 -7.98 1.19 -3.64
CA GLU A 117 -9.28 1.85 -3.50
C GLU A 117 -9.12 3.39 -3.42
N ALA A 118 -8.11 3.90 -2.70
CA ALA A 118 -7.82 5.34 -2.70
C ALA A 118 -7.52 5.85 -4.12
N THR A 119 -6.77 5.07 -4.92
CA THR A 119 -6.46 5.40 -6.31
C THR A 119 -7.71 5.40 -7.18
N GLN A 120 -8.61 4.43 -7.00
CA GLN A 120 -9.90 4.39 -7.71
C GLN A 120 -10.75 5.62 -7.40
N ILE A 121 -10.84 6.05 -6.14
CA ILE A 121 -11.53 7.29 -5.75
C ILE A 121 -10.91 8.48 -6.48
N LEU A 122 -9.58 8.59 -6.46
CA LEU A 122 -8.87 9.70 -7.10
C LEU A 122 -9.04 9.70 -8.62
N ASP A 123 -9.03 8.53 -9.27
CA ASP A 123 -9.28 8.38 -10.71
C ASP A 123 -10.71 8.78 -11.08
N LEU A 124 -11.69 8.28 -10.32
CA LEU A 124 -13.11 8.60 -10.47
C LEU A 124 -13.35 10.11 -10.46
N VAL A 125 -12.87 10.80 -9.43
CA VAL A 125 -13.13 12.23 -9.28
C VAL A 125 -12.32 13.08 -10.27
N SER A 126 -11.11 12.63 -10.63
CA SER A 126 -10.28 13.29 -11.65
C SER A 126 -10.85 13.18 -13.06
N ALA A 127 -11.71 12.18 -13.32
CA ALA A 127 -12.44 12.04 -14.57
C ALA A 127 -13.63 13.00 -14.69
N THR A 128 -13.88 13.84 -13.68
CA THR A 128 -14.97 14.81 -13.64
C THR A 128 -14.46 16.23 -13.49
N ASP A 129 -15.35 17.20 -13.68
CA ASP A 129 -15.11 18.62 -13.50
C ASP A 129 -15.55 19.14 -12.13
N ILE A 130 -15.95 18.26 -11.20
CA ILE A 130 -16.35 18.69 -9.86
C ILE A 130 -15.12 19.13 -9.06
N THR A 131 -15.32 20.08 -8.14
CA THR A 131 -14.28 20.37 -7.15
C THR A 131 -14.24 19.25 -6.12
N PHE A 132 -13.12 18.54 -6.06
CA PHE A 132 -12.84 17.56 -5.01
C PHE A 132 -11.62 18.00 -4.22
N MET A 133 -11.71 17.99 -2.89
CA MET A 133 -10.60 18.30 -2.00
C MET A 133 -10.47 17.23 -0.92
N VAL A 134 -9.27 16.69 -0.75
CA VAL A 134 -8.98 15.86 0.40
C VAL A 134 -8.73 16.77 1.59
N HIS A 135 -9.38 16.49 2.71
CA HIS A 135 -9.22 17.22 3.97
C HIS A 135 -7.91 16.77 4.68
N GLU A 136 -6.79 17.00 4.00
CA GLU A 136 -5.43 16.81 4.48
C GLU A 136 -4.98 18.11 5.18
N ASN A 137 -5.36 18.22 6.45
CA ASN A 137 -5.39 19.50 7.16
C ASN A 137 -4.07 19.90 7.84
N PHE A 138 -3.06 19.02 7.92
CA PHE A 138 -1.84 19.34 8.68
C PHE A 138 -1.03 20.48 8.06
N ARG A 139 -0.94 20.58 6.73
CA ARG A 139 -0.28 21.72 6.07
C ARG A 139 -0.93 23.07 6.40
N PHE A 140 -2.20 23.07 6.82
CA PHE A 140 -2.94 24.26 7.24
C PHE A 140 -2.72 24.62 8.71
N GLN A 141 -1.93 23.85 9.46
CA GLN A 141 -1.51 24.24 10.80
C GLN A 141 -0.73 25.55 10.75
N PRO A 142 -1.03 26.49 11.65
CA PRO A 142 -0.64 27.89 11.49
C PRO A 142 0.88 28.07 11.62
N TRP A 143 1.57 27.19 12.36
CA TRP A 143 3.02 27.22 12.46
C TRP A 143 3.71 26.77 11.18
N TYR A 144 3.15 25.83 10.39
CA TYR A 144 3.75 25.49 9.10
C TYR A 144 3.53 26.59 8.06
N ARG A 145 2.38 27.28 8.10
CA ARG A 145 2.15 28.49 7.30
C ARG A 145 3.12 29.61 7.67
N GLU A 146 3.36 29.81 8.97
CA GLU A 146 4.33 30.79 9.45
C GLU A 146 5.77 30.42 9.06
N ILE A 147 6.16 29.15 9.23
CA ILE A 147 7.49 28.65 8.83
C ILE A 147 7.69 28.83 7.32
N HIS A 148 6.69 28.53 6.49
CA HIS A 148 6.75 28.78 5.06
C HIS A 148 6.98 30.27 4.75
N SER A 149 6.25 31.18 5.41
CA SER A 149 6.46 32.64 5.29
C SER A 149 7.88 33.07 5.70
N LEU A 150 8.41 32.50 6.78
CA LEU A 150 9.78 32.77 7.24
C LEU A 150 10.83 32.27 6.25
N LEU A 151 10.62 31.11 5.63
CA LEU A 151 11.50 30.58 4.58
C LEU A 151 11.51 31.50 3.35
N GLU A 152 10.33 31.95 2.90
CA GLU A 152 10.20 32.90 1.79
C GLU A 152 10.89 34.25 2.08
N SER A 153 10.85 34.71 3.34
CA SER A 153 11.54 35.94 3.76
C SER A 153 13.07 35.82 3.71
N GLY A 154 13.61 34.60 3.70
CA GLY A 154 15.05 34.33 3.73
C GLY A 154 15.71 34.60 5.08
N VAL A 155 14.95 34.59 6.19
CA VAL A 155 15.45 34.93 7.54
C VAL A 155 16.60 34.01 8.01
N ILE A 156 16.63 32.77 7.51
CA ILE A 156 17.71 31.80 7.71
C ILE A 156 18.47 31.47 6.42
N GLY A 157 18.50 32.38 5.45
CA GLY A 157 19.07 32.11 4.12
C GLY A 157 18.05 31.51 3.15
N ARG A 158 18.51 31.09 1.97
CA ARG A 158 17.65 30.65 0.86
C ARG A 158 17.86 29.19 0.46
N ARG A 159 18.89 28.53 1.00
CA ARG A 159 19.18 27.13 0.71
C ARG A 159 18.92 26.31 1.95
N VAL A 160 17.68 25.86 2.08
CA VAL A 160 17.31 24.83 3.05
C VAL A 160 18.05 23.55 2.66
N HIS A 161 18.64 22.87 3.64
CA HIS A 161 19.32 21.60 3.42
C HIS A 161 18.68 20.46 4.21
N THR A 162 18.14 20.73 5.41
CA THR A 162 17.55 19.70 6.27
C THR A 162 16.24 20.18 6.89
N ILE A 163 15.23 19.30 6.92
CA ILE A 163 14.07 19.43 7.79
C ILE A 163 14.00 18.17 8.65
N THR A 164 13.88 18.29 9.96
CA THR A 164 13.73 17.13 10.87
C THR A 164 12.51 17.31 11.75
N MET A 165 11.63 16.32 11.77
CA MET A 165 10.46 16.23 12.64
C MET A 165 10.65 15.06 13.62
N ARG A 166 10.36 15.29 14.89
CA ARG A 166 10.33 14.24 15.92
C ARG A 166 8.97 14.21 16.59
N THR A 167 8.32 13.05 16.61
CA THR A 167 6.95 12.89 17.16
C THR A 167 6.89 11.78 18.21
N ARG A 168 6.24 12.05 19.35
CA ARG A 168 6.01 11.11 20.46
C ARG A 168 4.60 11.35 20.99
N MET A 169 3.75 10.31 20.99
CA MET A 169 2.32 10.48 21.29
C MET A 169 1.89 9.85 22.61
N GLY A 170 2.64 8.88 23.13
CA GLY A 170 2.35 8.18 24.39
C GLY A 170 1.09 7.31 24.40
N ASP A 171 0.40 7.13 23.27
CA ASP A 171 -0.87 6.40 23.22
C ASP A 171 -0.78 4.98 22.63
N GLY A 172 0.44 4.56 22.27
CA GLY A 172 0.72 3.26 21.66
C GLY A 172 1.35 2.21 22.58
N TRP A 173 1.53 2.46 23.88
CA TRP A 173 2.12 1.50 24.82
C TRP A 173 1.10 0.87 25.77
N GLY A 174 1.44 -0.27 26.37
CA GLY A 174 0.60 -1.02 27.30
C GLY A 174 -0.53 -1.81 26.63
N ASP A 175 -1.29 -2.55 27.44
CA ASP A 175 -2.37 -3.45 26.97
C ASP A 175 -3.58 -2.69 26.41
N ASP A 176 -3.78 -1.46 26.89
CA ASP A 176 -4.88 -0.57 26.53
C ASP A 176 -4.54 0.41 25.40
N ALA A 177 -3.42 0.19 24.69
CA ALA A 177 -2.98 1.04 23.58
C ALA A 177 -4.13 1.38 22.62
N TYR A 178 -4.29 2.68 22.33
CA TYR A 178 -5.33 3.27 21.47
C TYR A 178 -6.80 3.12 21.91
N LEU A 179 -7.14 2.25 22.89
CA LEU A 179 -8.53 1.96 23.26
C LEU A 179 -9.30 3.18 23.78
N GLY A 180 -8.63 4.09 24.48
CA GLY A 180 -9.28 5.29 25.03
C GLY A 180 -9.71 6.31 23.98
N ARG A 181 -9.35 6.15 22.70
CA ARG A 181 -9.60 7.14 21.64
C ARG A 181 -9.98 6.52 20.30
N GLN A 182 -9.10 5.70 19.73
CA GLN A 182 -9.24 5.16 18.37
C GLN A 182 -8.98 3.65 18.39
N PRO A 183 -9.90 2.83 18.93
CA PRO A 183 -9.67 1.40 19.14
C PRO A 183 -9.28 0.64 17.86
N TYR A 184 -9.81 1.07 16.72
CA TYR A 184 -9.57 0.45 15.42
C TYR A 184 -8.09 0.50 14.98
N PHE A 185 -7.26 1.41 15.53
CA PHE A 185 -5.82 1.44 15.28
C PHE A 185 -5.12 0.13 15.66
N ARG A 186 -5.66 -0.63 16.63
CA ARG A 186 -5.07 -1.91 17.03
C ARG A 186 -5.10 -2.96 15.93
N THR A 187 -6.08 -2.93 15.04
CA THR A 187 -6.29 -3.97 14.03
C THR A 187 -5.78 -3.57 12.65
N MET A 188 -5.32 -2.33 12.47
CA MET A 188 -4.83 -1.86 11.17
C MET A 188 -3.47 -2.49 10.84
N PRO A 189 -3.31 -3.17 9.70
CA PRO A 189 -2.04 -3.79 9.31
C PRO A 189 -0.96 -2.76 8.91
N ARG A 190 -1.39 -1.57 8.48
CA ARG A 190 -0.56 -0.40 8.20
C ARG A 190 -1.08 0.73 9.08
N LEU A 191 -0.24 1.25 9.98
CA LEU A 191 -0.71 2.17 11.03
C LEU A 191 0.01 3.52 11.00
N LEU A 192 1.20 3.66 11.60
CA LEU A 192 1.81 4.96 11.85
C LEU A 192 2.02 5.79 10.57
N VAL A 193 2.59 5.20 9.52
CA VAL A 193 2.86 5.93 8.27
C VAL A 193 1.56 6.23 7.53
N HIS A 194 0.67 5.25 7.43
CA HIS A 194 -0.63 5.39 6.76
C HIS A 194 -1.53 6.45 7.43
N GLU A 195 -1.66 6.43 8.76
CA GLU A 195 -2.59 7.30 9.49
C GLU A 195 -1.99 8.65 9.90
N THR A 196 -0.72 8.65 10.34
CA THR A 196 -0.07 9.85 10.87
C THR A 196 1.00 10.37 9.91
N GLY A 197 1.74 9.48 9.25
CA GLY A 197 2.84 9.85 8.35
C GLY A 197 2.38 10.57 7.09
N VAL A 198 1.21 10.23 6.56
CA VAL A 198 0.59 10.91 5.41
C VAL A 198 0.56 12.44 5.59
N HIS A 199 0.23 12.91 6.79
CA HIS A 199 0.20 14.32 7.17
C HIS A 199 1.59 14.99 7.12
N PHE A 200 2.62 14.32 7.65
CA PHE A 200 3.97 14.87 7.69
C PHE A 200 4.65 14.80 6.34
N ILE A 201 4.43 13.74 5.58
CA ILE A 201 4.84 13.63 4.17
C ILE A 201 4.26 14.81 3.38
N ASP A 202 2.98 15.07 3.54
CA ASP A 202 2.30 16.19 2.89
C ASP A 202 2.87 17.56 3.32
N THR A 203 3.12 17.73 4.62
CA THR A 203 3.73 18.94 5.17
C THR A 203 5.16 19.16 4.68
N PHE A 204 5.99 18.11 4.58
CA PHE A 204 7.32 18.22 3.99
C PHE A 204 7.25 18.60 2.52
N ARG A 205 6.26 18.06 1.78
CA ARG A 205 6.04 18.47 0.39
C ARG A 205 5.70 19.95 0.27
N TYR A 206 4.81 20.42 1.15
CA TYR A 206 4.45 21.83 1.23
C TYR A 206 5.66 22.75 1.53
N LEU A 207 6.53 22.36 2.47
CA LEU A 207 7.66 23.20 2.90
C LEU A 207 8.88 23.13 1.98
N ALA A 208 9.08 22.02 1.25
CA ALA A 208 10.37 21.73 0.61
C ALA A 208 10.28 21.16 -0.81
N GLY A 209 9.11 21.17 -1.47
CA GLY A 209 8.96 20.71 -2.85
C GLY A 209 8.57 19.23 -2.95
N GLU A 210 8.82 18.58 -4.09
CA GLU A 210 8.36 17.20 -4.30
C GLU A 210 9.39 16.17 -3.84
N VAL A 211 8.91 15.00 -3.43
CA VAL A 211 9.78 13.89 -3.01
C VAL A 211 10.32 13.17 -4.24
N THR A 212 11.64 12.96 -4.27
CA THR A 212 12.37 12.23 -5.31
C THR A 212 12.74 10.82 -4.87
N ASP A 213 13.19 10.65 -3.63
CA ASP A 213 13.55 9.35 -3.06
C ASP A 213 13.02 9.21 -1.62
N CYS A 214 12.62 8.01 -1.25
CA CYS A 214 12.10 7.65 0.06
C CYS A 214 12.91 6.50 0.67
N SER A 215 13.39 6.65 1.90
CA SER A 215 14.01 5.59 2.69
C SER A 215 13.28 5.45 4.02
N ALA A 216 12.81 4.27 4.38
CA ALA A 216 12.05 4.06 5.61
C ALA A 216 12.49 2.81 6.39
N GLU A 217 12.50 2.93 7.71
CA GLU A 217 12.58 1.81 8.65
C GLU A 217 11.37 1.83 9.57
N LEU A 218 10.51 0.83 9.43
CA LEU A 218 9.26 0.68 10.16
C LEU A 218 9.36 -0.48 11.14
N ARG A 219 8.81 -0.28 12.35
CA ARG A 219 8.83 -1.26 13.43
C ARG A 219 7.50 -1.25 14.16
N ARG A 220 7.06 -2.44 14.57
CA ARG A 220 6.00 -2.65 15.54
C ARG A 220 6.66 -2.89 16.90
N LEU A 221 6.47 -1.98 17.83
CA LEU A 221 7.02 -2.01 19.18
C LEU A 221 6.03 -2.61 20.17
N ASN A 222 4.73 -2.28 20.05
CA ASN A 222 3.71 -2.92 20.86
C ASN A 222 3.15 -4.18 20.19
N GLU A 223 3.10 -5.29 20.93
CA GLU A 223 2.60 -6.58 20.42
C GLU A 223 1.07 -6.63 20.29
N VAL A 224 0.35 -5.73 20.98
CA VAL A 224 -1.12 -5.73 21.04
C VAL A 224 -1.82 -5.10 19.83
N ILE A 225 -1.02 -4.61 18.87
CA ILE A 225 -1.47 -4.00 17.60
C ILE A 225 -0.99 -4.83 16.40
N ALA A 226 -1.61 -4.63 15.24
CA ALA A 226 -1.23 -5.32 14.00
C ALA A 226 -0.13 -4.59 13.21
N GLY A 227 -0.25 -3.26 13.04
CA GLY A 227 0.64 -2.44 12.22
C GLY A 227 1.84 -1.85 12.95
N GLU A 228 2.65 -1.08 12.22
CA GLU A 228 3.81 -0.38 12.74
C GLU A 228 3.42 0.86 13.58
N ASP A 229 4.08 1.06 14.72
CA ASP A 229 3.89 2.20 15.63
C ASP A 229 5.19 3.01 15.85
N ALA A 230 6.26 2.66 15.12
CA ALA A 230 7.52 3.38 15.08
C ALA A 230 8.11 3.43 13.67
N CYS A 231 8.71 4.57 13.33
CA CYS A 231 9.25 4.86 12.01
C CYS A 231 10.49 5.76 12.10
N LEU A 232 11.50 5.46 11.29
CA LEU A 232 12.48 6.43 10.82
C LEU A 232 12.31 6.59 9.30
N LEU A 233 11.79 7.74 8.87
CA LEU A 233 11.58 8.07 7.46
C LEU A 233 12.57 9.16 7.04
N ARG A 234 13.23 8.96 5.90
CA ARG A 234 14.07 9.96 5.24
C ARG A 234 13.59 10.17 3.81
N LEU A 235 13.32 11.41 3.45
CA LEU A 235 12.88 11.81 2.11
C LEU A 235 13.94 12.73 1.49
N GLN A 236 14.30 12.46 0.24
CA GLN A 236 15.06 13.39 -0.59
C GLN A 236 14.08 14.22 -1.42
N MET A 237 14.19 15.55 -1.35
CA MET A 237 13.33 16.46 -2.10
C MET A 237 14.00 16.91 -3.40
N ASP A 238 13.20 17.28 -4.40
CA ASP A 238 13.66 17.84 -5.68
C ASP A 238 14.41 19.18 -5.53
N SER A 239 14.07 19.93 -4.48
CA SER A 239 14.76 21.14 -4.04
C SER A 239 16.18 20.89 -3.50
N GLY A 240 16.55 19.63 -3.27
CA GLY A 240 17.81 19.22 -2.64
C GLY A 240 17.73 19.04 -1.12
N VAL A 241 16.61 19.41 -0.49
CA VAL A 241 16.38 19.22 0.96
C VAL A 241 16.34 17.74 1.32
N THR A 242 16.91 17.36 2.48
CA THR A 242 16.64 16.08 3.14
C THR A 242 15.64 16.29 4.27
N ALA A 243 14.45 15.70 4.16
CA ALA A 243 13.47 15.66 5.24
C ALA A 243 13.60 14.36 6.04
N VAL A 244 13.55 14.44 7.38
CA VAL A 244 13.65 13.29 8.28
C VAL A 244 12.48 13.32 9.26
N TRP A 245 11.85 12.16 9.48
CA TRP A 245 10.83 11.98 10.49
C TRP A 245 11.20 10.81 11.40
N ASP A 246 11.52 11.12 12.65
CA ASP A 246 11.75 10.16 13.74
C ASP A 246 10.48 10.10 14.60
N ALA A 247 9.73 9.02 14.44
CA ALA A 247 8.40 8.90 14.99
C ALA A 247 8.21 7.61 15.78
N ASN A 248 7.54 7.72 16.91
CA ASN A 248 6.81 6.60 17.47
C ASN A 248 5.60 7.07 18.27
N ARG A 249 4.62 6.19 18.43
CA ARG A 249 3.48 6.41 19.33
C ARG A 249 3.66 5.72 20.69
N TYR A 250 4.70 4.92 20.81
CA TYR A 250 4.97 4.10 22.00
C TYR A 250 5.45 4.94 23.20
N ASN A 251 6.40 5.84 23.01
CA ASN A 251 6.95 6.63 24.12
C ASN A 251 6.10 7.86 24.41
N GLU A 252 6.09 8.24 25.69
CA GLU A 252 5.47 9.46 26.20
C GLU A 252 6.06 10.73 25.54
N PRO A 253 5.23 11.78 25.35
CA PRO A 253 5.71 13.08 24.96
C PRO A 253 6.47 13.77 26.10
N ASP A 254 7.29 14.76 25.75
CA ASP A 254 7.95 15.66 26.69
C ASP A 254 7.20 17.00 26.82
N CYS A 255 5.89 17.00 26.57
CA CYS A 255 5.01 18.17 26.61
C CYS A 255 3.59 17.81 27.09
N ASP A 256 2.88 18.82 27.60
CA ASP A 256 1.53 18.63 28.17
C ASP A 256 0.46 18.27 27.11
N ASP A 257 0.55 18.84 25.91
CA ASP A 257 -0.39 18.57 24.81
C ASP A 257 0.35 18.03 23.58
N PRO A 258 0.53 16.69 23.49
CA PRO A 258 1.20 16.07 22.34
C PRO A 258 0.43 16.20 21.04
N ARG A 259 -0.85 16.62 21.05
CA ARG A 259 -1.69 16.73 19.85
C ARG A 259 -1.83 18.17 19.35
N TYR A 260 -1.14 19.11 19.98
CA TYR A 260 -1.14 20.49 19.50
C TYR A 260 -0.33 20.59 18.21
N THR A 261 0.99 20.40 18.29
CA THR A 261 1.91 20.42 17.14
C THR A 261 2.32 19.03 16.66
N PHE A 262 1.94 17.98 17.39
CA PHE A 262 2.33 16.59 17.16
C PHE A 262 3.82 16.29 17.34
N GLY A 263 4.65 17.28 17.69
CA GLY A 263 6.07 17.06 17.88
C GLY A 263 6.91 18.33 17.81
N ARG A 264 8.18 18.15 17.45
CA ARG A 264 9.17 19.21 17.30
C ARG A 264 9.73 19.18 15.91
N LEU A 265 9.89 20.34 15.29
CA LEU A 265 10.49 20.47 13.96
C LEU A 265 11.70 21.41 13.98
N SER A 266 12.74 21.04 13.24
CA SER A 266 13.89 21.88 12.93
C SER A 266 14.02 22.01 11.42
N VAL A 267 14.21 23.24 10.94
CA VAL A 267 14.53 23.54 9.54
C VAL A 267 15.86 24.25 9.52
N GLU A 268 16.81 23.75 8.74
CA GLU A 268 18.17 24.25 8.69
C GLU A 268 18.52 24.68 7.26
N ALA A 269 19.16 25.84 7.16
CA ALA A 269 19.52 26.48 5.90
C ALA A 269 20.87 27.22 6.00
N ASP A 270 21.36 27.70 4.85
CA ASP A 270 22.66 28.36 4.71
C ASP A 270 22.86 29.67 5.50
N GLY A 271 21.81 30.20 6.11
CA GLY A 271 21.85 31.38 6.99
C GLY A 271 21.41 31.14 8.44
N GLY A 272 21.01 29.92 8.82
CA GLY A 272 20.61 29.59 10.20
C GLY A 272 19.61 28.44 10.32
N ALA A 273 18.89 28.41 11.44
CA ALA A 273 17.85 27.42 11.69
C ALA A 273 16.56 28.03 12.26
N ILE A 274 15.42 27.40 11.95
CA ILE A 274 14.11 27.64 12.57
C ILE A 274 13.75 26.39 13.36
N ALA A 275 13.33 26.55 14.63
CA ALA A 275 12.86 25.47 15.47
C ALA A 275 11.43 25.71 15.94
N LEU A 276 10.56 24.72 15.78
CA LEU A 276 9.21 24.64 16.33
C LEU A 276 9.21 23.74 17.56
N ALA A 277 8.78 24.28 18.70
CA ALA A 277 8.59 23.55 19.94
C ALA A 277 7.17 22.96 20.04
N PRO A 278 6.93 21.98 20.95
CA PRO A 278 5.64 21.29 21.03
C PRO A 278 4.47 22.20 21.41
N ASP A 279 4.77 23.31 22.09
CA ASP A 279 3.81 24.33 22.53
C ASP A 279 3.52 25.40 21.46
N GLY A 280 4.07 25.24 20.26
CA GLY A 280 3.88 26.15 19.12
C GLY A 280 4.87 27.31 19.07
N VAL A 281 5.82 27.41 20.01
CA VAL A 281 6.83 28.48 19.98
C VAL A 281 7.82 28.24 18.84
N ILE A 282 8.02 29.28 18.03
CA ILE A 282 9.03 29.30 16.96
C ILE A 282 10.26 30.08 17.45
N THR A 283 11.45 29.50 17.26
CA THR A 283 12.75 30.13 17.53
C THR A 283 13.56 30.22 16.25
N ILE A 284 14.21 31.36 16.01
CA ILE A 284 15.09 31.60 14.87
C ILE A 284 16.52 31.74 15.39
N ALA A 285 17.45 30.98 14.80
CA ALA A 285 18.86 30.96 15.14
C ALA A 285 19.71 31.30 13.91
N PRO A 286 19.95 32.59 13.61
CA PRO A 286 20.81 32.97 12.49
C PRO A 286 22.28 32.62 12.76
N LEU A 287 23.04 32.29 11.71
CA LEU A 287 24.46 31.96 11.85
C LEU A 287 25.25 33.11 12.48
N GLY A 288 26.05 32.78 13.50
CA GLY A 288 26.90 33.75 14.21
C GLY A 288 26.15 34.78 15.04
N LYS A 289 24.83 34.65 15.22
CA LYS A 289 23.99 35.55 16.05
C LYS A 289 23.32 34.76 17.17
N THR A 290 22.84 35.49 18.18
CA THR A 290 22.04 34.91 19.26
C THR A 290 20.69 34.47 18.71
N ALA A 291 20.27 33.25 19.03
CA ALA A 291 18.93 32.78 18.74
C ALA A 291 17.88 33.61 19.49
N TYR A 292 16.73 33.83 18.86
CA TYR A 292 15.64 34.62 19.44
C TYR A 292 14.30 33.94 19.16
N ARG A 293 13.35 34.15 20.08
CA ARG A 293 11.96 33.73 19.89
C ARG A 293 11.33 34.61 18.81
N HIS A 294 10.73 33.98 17.80
CA HIS A 294 9.95 34.68 16.78
C HIS A 294 8.67 35.24 17.38
N ASP A 295 8.31 36.47 17.03
CA ASP A 295 7.10 37.13 17.53
C ASP A 295 5.88 36.60 16.79
N TYR A 296 5.40 35.46 17.28
CA TYR A 296 4.31 34.70 16.72
C TYR A 296 3.55 34.00 17.84
N THR A 297 2.22 34.13 17.82
CA THR A 297 1.33 33.48 18.78
C THR A 297 0.35 32.59 18.02
N PRO A 298 0.56 31.27 18.00
CA PRO A 298 -0.35 30.37 17.30
C PRO A 298 -1.71 30.31 18.00
N PRO A 299 -2.83 30.24 17.25
CA PRO A 299 -4.14 29.96 17.80
C PRO A 299 -4.17 28.68 18.64
N ARG A 300 -4.95 28.69 19.73
CA ARG A 300 -5.25 27.48 20.52
C ARG A 300 -6.70 27.01 20.35
N THR A 301 -7.43 27.65 19.46
CA THR A 301 -8.81 27.27 19.10
C THR A 301 -8.81 26.02 18.24
N GLY A 302 -9.86 25.21 18.36
CA GLY A 302 -10.10 24.08 17.47
C GLY A 302 -9.02 22.99 17.56
N PHE A 303 -8.97 22.16 16.53
CA PHE A 303 -7.97 21.10 16.43
C PHE A 303 -6.64 21.64 15.89
N ALA A 304 -5.55 21.40 16.63
CA ALA A 304 -4.17 21.64 16.19
C ALA A 304 -3.93 23.05 15.58
N GLY A 305 -4.30 24.09 16.32
CA GLY A 305 -4.14 25.47 15.86
C GLY A 305 -5.16 25.89 14.81
N ASP A 306 -6.37 25.32 14.90
CA ASP A 306 -7.50 25.60 14.03
C ASP A 306 -7.32 25.21 12.56
N CYS A 307 -6.52 24.16 12.31
CA CYS A 307 -6.19 23.74 10.96
C CYS A 307 -7.38 23.17 10.17
N VAL A 308 -8.41 22.67 10.87
CA VAL A 308 -9.68 22.24 10.26
C VAL A 308 -10.42 23.44 9.66
N PHE A 309 -10.55 24.53 10.41
CA PHE A 309 -11.16 25.77 9.92
C PHE A 309 -10.38 26.36 8.76
N ALA A 310 -9.05 26.42 8.86
CA ALA A 310 -8.21 26.90 7.77
C ALA A 310 -8.33 26.04 6.49
N CYS A 311 -8.44 24.71 6.64
CA CYS A 311 -8.67 23.81 5.51
C CYS A 311 -10.06 24.03 4.86
N GLN A 312 -11.10 24.22 5.67
CA GLN A 312 -12.45 24.49 5.18
C GLN A 312 -12.60 25.86 4.51
N GLU A 313 -11.96 26.90 5.04
CA GLU A 313 -11.93 28.22 4.38
C GLU A 313 -11.21 28.13 3.03
N HIS A 314 -10.09 27.40 2.97
CA HIS A 314 -9.41 27.11 1.70
C HIS A 314 -10.33 26.42 0.69
N PHE A 315 -11.13 25.43 1.12
CA PHE A 315 -12.13 24.81 0.25
C PHE A 315 -13.12 25.83 -0.33
N LEU A 316 -13.64 26.74 0.51
CA LEU A 316 -14.56 27.78 0.05
C LEU A 316 -13.89 28.77 -0.92
N GLU A 317 -12.62 29.12 -0.70
CA GLU A 317 -11.83 29.93 -1.65
C GLU A 317 -11.62 29.23 -2.99
N VAL A 318 -11.42 27.90 -2.99
CA VAL A 318 -11.37 27.08 -4.20
C VAL A 318 -12.71 27.11 -4.93
N LEU A 319 -13.83 26.95 -4.21
CA LEU A 319 -15.18 27.03 -4.80
C LEU A 319 -15.51 28.42 -5.37
N ASP A 320 -14.92 29.47 -4.80
CA ASP A 320 -15.02 30.84 -5.30
C ASP A 320 -14.04 31.12 -6.47
N GLY A 321 -13.19 30.16 -6.84
CA GLY A 321 -12.19 30.30 -7.90
C GLY A 321 -11.06 31.28 -7.56
N GLN A 322 -10.85 31.55 -6.26
CA GLN A 322 -9.84 32.51 -5.79
C GLN A 322 -8.44 31.92 -5.70
N VAL A 323 -8.36 30.62 -5.38
CA VAL A 323 -7.10 29.90 -5.18
C VAL A 323 -7.14 28.52 -5.83
N ALA A 324 -5.97 27.96 -6.12
CA ALA A 324 -5.86 26.58 -6.55
C ALA A 324 -6.06 25.62 -5.35
N CYS A 325 -6.61 24.44 -5.62
CA CYS A 325 -6.81 23.43 -4.59
C CYS A 325 -5.48 22.78 -4.17
N GLU A 326 -4.98 23.14 -2.98
CA GLU A 326 -3.72 22.68 -2.42
C GLU A 326 -3.67 21.16 -2.16
N THR A 327 -4.81 20.56 -1.84
CA THR A 327 -4.99 19.12 -1.55
C THR A 327 -5.97 18.47 -2.53
N SER A 328 -5.87 18.89 -3.80
CA SER A 328 -6.61 18.29 -4.93
C SER A 328 -6.29 16.81 -5.12
N PRO A 329 -7.09 16.04 -5.88
CA PRO A 329 -6.82 14.63 -6.16
C PRO A 329 -5.40 14.37 -6.67
N ALA A 330 -4.93 15.22 -7.60
CA ALA A 330 -3.57 15.13 -8.13
C ALA A 330 -2.50 15.38 -7.07
N GLN A 331 -2.73 16.33 -6.16
CA GLN A 331 -1.79 16.64 -5.08
C GLN A 331 -1.77 15.55 -4.00
N TYR A 332 -2.93 15.03 -3.63
CA TYR A 332 -3.02 13.96 -2.63
C TYR A 332 -2.46 12.64 -3.16
N ARG A 333 -2.63 12.35 -4.47
CA ARG A 333 -1.98 11.20 -5.11
C ARG A 333 -0.48 11.18 -4.91
N ARG A 334 0.20 12.33 -5.06
CA ARG A 334 1.64 12.45 -4.82
C ARG A 334 2.01 12.14 -3.37
N THR A 335 1.20 12.57 -2.41
CA THR A 335 1.38 12.20 -0.99
C THR A 335 1.24 10.69 -0.79
N LEU A 336 0.19 10.07 -1.35
CA LEU A 336 -0.01 8.62 -1.24
C LEU A 336 1.11 7.81 -1.90
N GLN A 337 1.68 8.29 -3.02
CA GLN A 337 2.83 7.65 -3.68
C GLN A 337 4.04 7.57 -2.76
N VAL A 338 4.27 8.59 -1.93
CA VAL A 338 5.36 8.58 -0.95
C VAL A 338 5.04 7.66 0.22
N VAL A 339 3.77 7.58 0.65
CA VAL A 339 3.32 6.61 1.67
C VAL A 339 3.63 5.18 1.20
N GLU A 340 3.27 4.81 -0.03
CA GLU A 340 3.60 3.50 -0.58
C GLU A 340 5.10 3.29 -0.72
N ALA A 341 5.84 4.31 -1.19
CA ALA A 341 7.29 4.22 -1.28
C ALA A 341 7.95 4.01 0.09
N ALA A 342 7.37 4.51 1.19
CA ALA A 342 7.85 4.24 2.54
C ALA A 342 7.65 2.77 2.94
N TYR A 343 6.47 2.20 2.71
CA TYR A 343 6.23 0.78 2.97
C TYR A 343 7.11 -0.11 2.07
N GLU A 344 7.25 0.24 0.79
CA GLU A 344 8.12 -0.46 -0.15
C GLU A 344 9.59 -0.36 0.27
N SER A 345 10.08 0.82 0.65
CA SER A 345 11.44 1.02 1.12
C SER A 345 11.74 0.19 2.36
N ASN A 346 10.80 0.12 3.30
CA ASN A 346 10.94 -0.73 4.48
C ASN A 346 10.97 -2.22 4.13
N ARG A 347 10.11 -2.66 3.20
CA ARG A 347 10.08 -4.05 2.70
C ARG A 347 11.40 -4.41 2.01
N LEU A 348 11.90 -3.55 1.13
CA LEU A 348 13.12 -3.77 0.34
C LEU A 348 14.41 -3.46 1.11
N ARG A 349 14.31 -2.76 2.25
CA ARG A 349 15.44 -2.27 3.08
C ARG A 349 16.44 -1.40 2.30
N GLN A 350 15.94 -0.61 1.36
CA GLN A 350 16.73 0.30 0.52
C GLN A 350 15.92 1.55 0.15
N PRO A 351 16.56 2.66 -0.26
CA PRO A 351 15.86 3.81 -0.82
C PRO A 351 15.06 3.44 -2.08
N VAL A 352 13.91 4.09 -2.25
CA VAL A 352 12.98 3.91 -3.36
C VAL A 352 12.74 5.24 -4.06
N SER A 353 12.94 5.28 -5.37
CA SER A 353 12.63 6.46 -6.19
C SER A 353 11.11 6.65 -6.31
N VAL A 354 10.65 7.87 -6.04
CA VAL A 354 9.26 8.33 -6.17
C VAL A 354 9.06 9.06 -7.51
N ALA A 355 10.11 9.69 -8.05
CA ALA A 355 10.04 10.46 -9.29
C ALA A 355 9.61 9.59 -10.49
N GLY A 356 8.61 10.06 -11.25
CA GLY A 356 8.15 9.42 -12.49
C GLY A 356 7.25 8.19 -12.30
N ARG A 357 6.80 7.88 -11.08
CA ARG A 357 5.80 6.83 -10.85
C ARG A 357 4.42 7.31 -11.29
N ASP A 358 4.00 6.95 -12.51
CA ASP A 358 2.58 6.90 -12.84
C ASP A 358 2.02 5.61 -12.24
N VAL A 359 1.36 5.73 -11.09
CA VAL A 359 0.60 4.61 -10.53
C VAL A 359 -0.72 4.50 -11.29
N SER A 360 -0.61 4.14 -12.56
CA SER A 360 -1.66 3.37 -13.22
C SER A 360 -1.63 1.96 -12.61
N LEU A 361 -2.81 1.35 -12.47
CA LEU A 361 -3.09 0.09 -11.77
C LEU A 361 -2.24 -1.14 -12.18
N ALA A 362 -1.23 -0.99 -13.03
CA ALA A 362 -0.37 -2.07 -13.51
C ALA A 362 0.93 -2.28 -12.68
N GLU A 363 1.31 -1.37 -11.78
CA GLU A 363 2.63 -1.45 -11.12
C GLU A 363 2.61 -1.49 -9.58
N ALA A 364 1.44 -1.30 -8.95
CA ALA A 364 1.29 -1.38 -7.49
C ALA A 364 1.23 -2.82 -6.92
N SER A 365 1.27 -3.85 -7.77
CA SER A 365 1.40 -5.25 -7.36
C SER A 365 2.82 -5.82 -7.51
N ARG A 366 3.83 -4.98 -7.77
CA ARG A 366 5.23 -5.43 -7.89
C ARG A 366 5.86 -5.71 -6.52
N ASP A 367 5.47 -6.84 -5.92
CA ASP A 367 6.37 -7.63 -5.08
C ASP A 367 7.47 -8.25 -5.96
N SER A 368 8.33 -7.43 -6.57
CA SER A 368 9.57 -7.95 -7.13
C SER A 368 10.48 -8.26 -5.95
N GLY A 369 10.46 -9.52 -5.51
CA GLY A 369 11.25 -10.09 -4.41
C GLY A 369 12.76 -10.02 -4.64
N LYS A 370 13.34 -8.83 -4.80
CA LYS A 370 14.79 -8.64 -4.72
C LYS A 370 15.16 -8.46 -3.26
N ARG A 371 15.27 -9.58 -2.53
CA ARG A 371 15.90 -9.62 -1.20
C ARG A 371 17.41 -9.41 -1.33
N ASP A 372 17.94 -8.53 -0.49
CA ASP A 372 19.37 -8.29 -0.30
C ASP A 372 20.08 -9.60 0.12
N TRP A 373 21.10 -10.00 -0.64
CA TRP A 373 21.85 -11.24 -0.48
C TRP A 373 22.81 -11.21 0.72
N ASN A 374 23.04 -10.04 1.32
CA ASN A 374 24.12 -9.83 2.30
C ASN A 374 23.68 -9.60 3.76
N LYS A 375 22.39 -9.71 4.11
CA LYS A 375 21.95 -9.61 5.52
C LYS A 375 21.97 -10.97 6.23
N SER A 376 22.88 -11.05 7.19
CA SER A 376 23.30 -12.15 8.05
C SER A 376 22.24 -12.64 9.04
N GLY A 377 21.27 -13.41 8.56
CA GLY A 377 20.83 -14.64 9.23
C GLY A 377 21.41 -15.81 8.43
N ALA A 378 21.83 -16.90 9.06
CA ALA A 378 22.33 -18.03 8.27
C ALA A 378 21.17 -18.53 7.40
N ARG A 379 21.24 -18.33 6.08
CA ARG A 379 20.22 -18.82 5.13
C ARG A 379 20.62 -20.21 4.67
N ARG A 380 19.64 -21.08 4.50
CA ARG A 380 19.82 -22.42 3.94
C ARG A 380 19.23 -22.45 2.54
N VAL A 381 20.03 -22.88 1.57
CA VAL A 381 19.55 -23.18 0.23
C VAL A 381 19.15 -24.64 0.18
N ILE A 382 17.94 -24.92 -0.27
CA ILE A 382 17.41 -26.25 -0.47
C ILE A 382 17.28 -26.45 -1.99
N ASP A 383 17.91 -27.50 -2.51
CA ASP A 383 17.71 -27.93 -3.89
C ASP A 383 16.38 -28.65 -4.02
N LEU A 384 15.48 -28.09 -4.83
CA LEU A 384 14.15 -28.62 -5.07
C LEU A 384 14.07 -29.45 -6.35
N SER A 385 15.21 -29.79 -6.94
CA SER A 385 15.26 -30.50 -8.22
C SER A 385 15.50 -31.99 -8.04
N LEU A 386 14.87 -32.80 -8.88
CA LEU A 386 15.25 -34.19 -9.08
C LEU A 386 16.64 -34.23 -9.70
N LYS A 387 17.49 -35.14 -9.20
CA LYS A 387 18.82 -35.34 -9.75
C LYS A 387 18.70 -35.95 -11.16
N VAL A 388 19.26 -35.27 -12.15
CA VAL A 388 19.34 -35.77 -13.53
C VAL A 388 20.35 -36.91 -13.62
N THR A 389 19.92 -38.06 -14.12
CA THR A 389 20.74 -39.28 -14.29
C THR A 389 20.35 -40.05 -15.55
N ASN A 390 21.19 -40.99 -15.98
CA ASN A 390 20.90 -41.88 -17.12
C ASN A 390 19.74 -42.86 -16.87
N GLU A 391 19.28 -43.02 -15.63
CA GLU A 391 18.11 -43.83 -15.33
C GLU A 391 16.79 -43.07 -15.56
N MET A 392 16.85 -41.74 -15.73
CA MET A 392 15.68 -40.92 -15.96
C MET A 392 15.18 -41.05 -17.41
N PRO A 393 13.88 -41.27 -17.64
CA PRO A 393 13.34 -41.29 -19.00
C PRO A 393 13.62 -39.99 -19.75
N GLY A 394 14.09 -40.11 -20.99
CA GLY A 394 14.40 -38.96 -21.85
C GLY A 394 15.75 -38.28 -21.54
N VAL A 395 16.61 -38.89 -20.72
CA VAL A 395 17.95 -38.37 -20.41
C VAL A 395 19.03 -39.34 -20.89
N GLU A 396 20.00 -38.84 -21.64
CA GLU A 396 21.23 -39.55 -21.96
C GLU A 396 22.45 -38.66 -21.68
N MET A 397 23.40 -39.21 -20.93
CA MET A 397 24.64 -38.57 -20.49
C MET A 397 25.81 -39.47 -20.92
N THR A 398 26.55 -39.02 -21.93
CA THR A 398 27.62 -39.81 -22.56
C THR A 398 28.96 -39.10 -22.39
N PRO A 399 29.93 -39.66 -21.63
CA PRO A 399 31.27 -39.08 -21.52
C PRO A 399 31.93 -38.93 -22.90
N CYS A 400 32.38 -37.72 -23.22
CA CYS A 400 33.02 -37.39 -24.49
C CYS A 400 34.54 -37.12 -24.34
N LYS A 401 34.96 -36.65 -23.17
CA LYS A 401 36.36 -36.33 -22.84
C LYS A 401 36.70 -36.83 -21.45
N THR A 402 37.93 -37.30 -21.25
CA THR A 402 38.40 -37.76 -19.93
C THR A 402 39.76 -37.17 -19.57
N ILE A 403 39.98 -36.90 -18.27
CA ILE A 403 41.27 -36.38 -17.79
C ILE A 403 42.47 -37.23 -18.25
N PRO A 404 42.45 -38.58 -18.15
CA PRO A 404 43.59 -39.38 -18.58
C PRO A 404 43.95 -39.26 -20.07
N THR A 405 42.96 -39.01 -20.94
CA THR A 405 43.15 -38.99 -22.41
C THR A 405 43.26 -37.59 -22.99
N ASP A 406 42.46 -36.65 -22.48
CA ASP A 406 42.25 -35.32 -23.06
C ASP A 406 42.72 -34.19 -22.12
N GLY A 407 43.05 -34.49 -20.86
CA GLY A 407 43.46 -33.51 -19.85
C GLY A 407 42.30 -32.82 -19.12
N TRP A 408 41.04 -33.11 -19.47
CA TRP A 408 39.82 -32.57 -18.85
C TRP A 408 38.62 -33.51 -19.08
N ASN A 409 37.55 -33.36 -18.29
CA ASN A 409 36.33 -34.15 -18.44
C ASN A 409 35.23 -33.34 -19.14
N ALA A 410 34.52 -33.98 -20.08
CA ALA A 410 33.26 -33.46 -20.63
C ALA A 410 32.29 -34.60 -20.93
N THR A 411 31.00 -34.29 -20.81
CA THR A 411 29.88 -35.21 -21.04
C THR A 411 28.90 -34.53 -21.99
N THR A 412 28.45 -35.26 -23.01
CA THR A 412 27.34 -34.81 -23.87
C THR A 412 26.03 -35.13 -23.17
N LEU A 413 25.12 -34.17 -23.13
CA LEU A 413 23.78 -34.32 -22.55
C LEU A 413 22.75 -34.29 -23.70
N SER A 414 21.92 -35.33 -23.80
CA SER A 414 20.73 -35.35 -24.63
C SER A 414 19.52 -35.39 -23.69
N LEU A 415 18.69 -34.36 -23.74
CA LEU A 415 17.63 -34.14 -22.75
C LEU A 415 16.28 -33.93 -23.48
N TYR A 416 15.27 -34.70 -23.07
CA TYR A 416 13.88 -34.42 -23.38
C TYR A 416 13.43 -33.16 -22.63
N SER A 417 12.68 -32.26 -23.29
CA SER A 417 12.35 -30.93 -22.77
C SER A 417 11.57 -30.97 -21.45
N HIS A 418 10.82 -32.03 -21.20
CA HIS A 418 10.03 -32.24 -19.97
C HIS A 418 10.61 -33.35 -19.08
N ALA A 419 11.93 -33.58 -19.14
CA ALA A 419 12.61 -34.56 -18.28
C ALA A 419 12.91 -33.98 -16.89
N GLY A 420 12.56 -34.76 -15.85
CA GLY A 420 12.89 -34.44 -14.46
C GLY A 420 12.16 -33.19 -13.96
N THR A 421 12.87 -32.35 -13.19
CA THR A 421 12.35 -31.04 -12.81
C THR A 421 12.46 -30.09 -14.00
N HIS A 422 11.34 -29.55 -14.44
CA HIS A 422 11.28 -28.76 -15.66
C HIS A 422 10.22 -27.66 -15.57
N MET A 423 10.28 -26.73 -16.52
CA MET A 423 9.27 -25.70 -16.73
C MET A 423 8.64 -25.91 -18.10
N ASP A 424 7.33 -25.72 -18.16
CA ASP A 424 6.57 -25.78 -19.40
C ASP A 424 6.39 -24.39 -20.00
N ALA A 425 6.47 -24.31 -21.33
CA ALA A 425 6.10 -23.12 -22.08
C ALA A 425 4.63 -23.18 -22.50
N PRO A 426 3.93 -22.03 -22.61
CA PRO A 426 2.61 -21.98 -23.25
C PRO A 426 2.56 -22.63 -24.63
N ARG A 427 3.66 -22.55 -25.41
CA ARG A 427 3.81 -23.21 -26.72
C ARG A 427 3.56 -24.73 -26.69
N HIS A 428 3.76 -25.37 -25.54
CA HIS A 428 3.56 -26.81 -25.36
C HIS A 428 2.11 -27.24 -25.65
N PHE A 429 1.12 -26.46 -25.23
CA PHE A 429 -0.32 -26.75 -25.40
C PHE A 429 -1.11 -25.71 -26.21
N LEU A 430 -0.50 -24.55 -26.51
CA LEU A 430 -1.09 -23.47 -27.30
C LEU A 430 -0.25 -23.23 -28.59
N PRO A 431 -0.80 -23.42 -29.80
CA PRO A 431 -0.04 -23.26 -31.05
C PRO A 431 0.63 -21.88 -31.24
N SER A 432 0.00 -20.82 -30.73
CA SER A 432 0.52 -19.44 -30.71
C SER A 432 1.09 -19.02 -29.35
N GLY A 433 1.33 -19.99 -28.46
CA GLY A 433 1.89 -19.74 -27.14
C GLY A 433 3.33 -19.25 -27.20
N GLN A 434 3.72 -18.51 -26.16
CA GLN A 434 5.09 -18.05 -25.95
C GLN A 434 6.02 -19.24 -25.68
N THR A 435 7.28 -19.11 -26.10
CA THR A 435 8.38 -20.06 -25.85
C THR A 435 9.24 -19.60 -24.67
N LEU A 436 9.99 -20.51 -24.04
CA LEU A 436 10.71 -20.21 -22.78
C LEU A 436 11.84 -19.18 -22.92
N ASP A 437 12.46 -19.03 -24.09
CA ASP A 437 13.44 -17.98 -24.39
C ASP A 437 12.85 -16.56 -24.35
N ALA A 438 11.52 -16.44 -24.39
CA ALA A 438 10.78 -15.19 -24.22
C ALA A 438 10.11 -15.06 -22.84
N GLN A 439 10.28 -16.03 -21.94
CA GLN A 439 9.66 -16.02 -20.62
C GLN A 439 10.17 -14.84 -19.77
N ASP A 440 9.25 -14.13 -19.10
CA ASP A 440 9.63 -13.14 -18.10
C ASP A 440 10.21 -13.84 -16.87
N LEU A 441 11.54 -13.73 -16.71
CA LEU A 441 12.28 -14.34 -15.60
C LEU A 441 11.92 -13.74 -14.24
N SER A 442 11.26 -12.57 -14.19
CA SER A 442 10.76 -12.00 -12.94
C SER A 442 9.64 -12.85 -12.33
N VAL A 443 8.92 -13.64 -13.14
CA VAL A 443 7.93 -14.61 -12.66
C VAL A 443 8.62 -15.84 -12.05
N CYS A 444 9.77 -16.22 -12.59
CA CYS A 444 10.54 -17.40 -12.19
C CYS A 444 11.32 -17.25 -10.87
N CYS A 445 11.37 -16.04 -10.30
CA CYS A 445 12.11 -15.70 -9.08
C CYS A 445 11.24 -14.84 -8.16
N GLY A 446 11.22 -15.17 -6.87
CA GLY A 446 10.60 -14.33 -5.85
C GLY A 446 10.03 -15.12 -4.68
N VAL A 447 9.29 -14.42 -3.83
CA VAL A 447 8.60 -15.07 -2.71
C VAL A 447 7.54 -16.01 -3.23
N ALA A 448 7.52 -17.22 -2.67
CA ALA A 448 6.53 -18.24 -2.92
C ALA A 448 5.91 -18.72 -1.61
N ARG A 449 4.64 -19.12 -1.69
CA ARG A 449 3.84 -19.61 -0.57
C ARG A 449 3.71 -21.12 -0.69
N LEU A 450 3.95 -21.82 0.42
CA LEU A 450 3.87 -23.27 0.49
C LEU A 450 2.43 -23.71 0.73
N VAL A 451 1.80 -24.36 -0.25
CA VAL A 451 0.55 -25.10 -0.06
C VAL A 451 0.93 -26.48 0.45
N ASN A 452 0.87 -26.66 1.76
CA ASN A 452 1.44 -27.82 2.45
C ASN A 452 0.38 -28.91 2.69
N LEU A 453 0.33 -29.89 1.80
CA LEU A 453 -0.60 -31.03 1.80
C LEU A 453 0.18 -32.37 1.93
N PRO A 454 0.94 -32.59 3.02
CA PRO A 454 1.86 -33.72 3.13
C PRO A 454 1.15 -35.08 3.05
N ASP A 455 1.88 -36.10 2.59
CA ASP A 455 1.42 -37.49 2.51
C ASP A 455 0.07 -37.67 1.77
N THR A 456 -0.12 -36.89 0.71
CA THR A 456 -1.32 -36.91 -0.13
C THR A 456 -1.56 -38.32 -0.71
N ALA A 457 -2.82 -38.74 -0.73
CA ALA A 457 -3.23 -40.06 -1.24
C ALA A 457 -3.03 -40.19 -2.76
N PRO A 458 -2.82 -41.42 -3.27
CA PRO A 458 -2.84 -41.69 -4.70
C PRO A 458 -4.07 -41.11 -5.41
N ARG A 459 -3.84 -40.45 -6.56
CA ARG A 459 -4.88 -39.83 -7.39
C ARG A 459 -5.75 -38.81 -6.65
N HIS A 460 -5.24 -38.19 -5.61
CA HIS A 460 -5.96 -37.14 -4.89
C HIS A 460 -6.18 -35.92 -5.79
N LEU A 461 -7.38 -35.35 -5.72
CA LEU A 461 -7.78 -34.16 -6.49
C LEU A 461 -7.66 -32.96 -5.57
N ILE A 462 -6.70 -32.09 -5.84
CA ILE A 462 -6.49 -30.86 -5.09
C ILE A 462 -7.50 -29.83 -5.58
N THR A 463 -8.26 -29.27 -4.64
CA THR A 463 -9.38 -28.36 -4.87
C THR A 463 -9.08 -26.96 -4.35
N VAL A 464 -9.95 -26.00 -4.68
CA VAL A 464 -9.87 -24.63 -4.14
C VAL A 464 -9.90 -24.60 -2.61
N SER A 465 -10.74 -25.44 -1.97
CA SER A 465 -10.79 -25.51 -0.51
C SER A 465 -9.47 -25.96 0.10
N ASP A 466 -8.75 -26.91 -0.52
CA ASP A 466 -7.45 -27.35 0.00
C ASP A 466 -6.42 -26.21 0.03
N VAL A 467 -6.50 -25.30 -0.94
CA VAL A 467 -5.62 -24.11 -0.98
C VAL A 467 -6.05 -23.09 0.07
N VAL A 468 -7.33 -22.71 0.08
CA VAL A 468 -7.84 -21.67 0.99
C VAL A 468 -7.71 -22.09 2.46
N ASP A 469 -7.98 -23.36 2.78
CA ASP A 469 -7.85 -23.87 4.15
C ASP A 469 -6.37 -23.93 4.60
N CYS A 470 -5.43 -24.08 3.66
CA CYS A 470 -4.01 -24.18 3.96
C CYS A 470 -3.33 -22.81 4.11
N ILE A 471 -3.57 -21.88 3.19
CA ILE A 471 -2.85 -20.61 3.13
C ILE A 471 -3.75 -19.37 3.26
N GLY A 472 -5.07 -19.54 3.31
CA GLY A 472 -6.02 -18.44 3.38
C GLY A 472 -6.23 -17.78 2.02
N GLU A 473 -6.27 -16.44 2.02
CA GLU A 473 -6.48 -15.65 0.81
C GLU A 473 -5.27 -15.72 -0.13
N VAL A 474 -5.52 -15.78 -1.44
CA VAL A 474 -4.53 -15.75 -2.52
C VAL A 474 -4.64 -14.44 -3.27
N PHE A 475 -3.50 -13.79 -3.51
CA PHE A 475 -3.42 -12.48 -4.12
C PHE A 475 -2.84 -12.56 -5.55
N PRO A 476 -3.22 -11.62 -6.44
CA PRO A 476 -2.60 -11.49 -7.76
C PRO A 476 -1.08 -11.44 -7.70
N GLY A 477 -0.42 -12.26 -8.52
CA GLY A 477 1.04 -12.38 -8.56
C GLY A 477 1.62 -13.45 -7.65
N ASP A 478 0.83 -14.07 -6.77
CA ASP A 478 1.30 -15.14 -5.88
C ASP A 478 1.97 -16.28 -6.65
N ARG A 479 2.98 -16.89 -6.04
CA ARG A 479 3.64 -18.12 -6.50
C ARG A 479 3.31 -19.23 -5.53
N LEU A 480 2.59 -20.25 -5.99
CA LEU A 480 2.10 -21.32 -5.11
C LEU A 480 2.88 -22.61 -5.35
N ILE A 481 3.53 -23.13 -4.31
CA ILE A 481 4.30 -24.36 -4.39
C ILE A 481 3.57 -25.44 -3.60
N PHE A 482 3.10 -26.47 -4.30
CA PHE A 482 2.27 -27.54 -3.75
C PHE A 482 3.15 -28.69 -3.25
N ARG A 483 3.25 -28.81 -1.93
CA ARG A 483 3.91 -29.96 -1.30
C ARG A 483 2.89 -31.06 -1.04
N THR A 484 3.11 -32.21 -1.65
CA THR A 484 2.31 -33.44 -1.50
C THR A 484 3.12 -34.63 -0.97
N ASP A 485 4.44 -34.43 -0.79
CA ASP A 485 5.46 -35.45 -0.58
C ASP A 485 5.52 -36.51 -1.70
N TRP A 486 5.01 -36.17 -2.89
CA TRP A 486 4.89 -37.13 -4.00
C TRP A 486 6.23 -37.52 -4.62
N HIS A 487 7.23 -36.66 -4.52
CA HIS A 487 8.60 -36.93 -4.99
C HIS A 487 9.20 -38.22 -4.42
N ARG A 488 8.74 -38.68 -3.24
CA ARG A 488 9.18 -39.93 -2.61
C ARG A 488 8.88 -41.17 -3.47
N ARG A 489 7.98 -41.07 -4.43
CA ARG A 489 7.61 -42.14 -5.37
C ARG A 489 8.43 -42.12 -6.66
N PHE A 490 9.30 -41.13 -6.87
CA PHE A 490 10.12 -41.00 -8.07
C PHE A 490 10.89 -42.30 -8.37
N GLY A 491 10.91 -42.70 -9.64
CA GLY A 491 11.49 -43.98 -10.09
C GLY A 491 10.54 -45.19 -10.01
N THR A 492 9.29 -45.01 -9.58
CA THR A 492 8.23 -46.04 -9.61
C THR A 492 7.14 -45.70 -10.64
N ALA A 493 6.39 -46.70 -11.10
CA ALA A 493 5.23 -46.48 -11.98
C ALA A 493 4.17 -45.57 -11.33
N ALA A 494 3.95 -45.72 -10.02
CA ALA A 494 3.00 -44.91 -9.28
C ALA A 494 3.29 -43.40 -9.34
N TYR A 495 4.56 -42.99 -9.47
CA TYR A 495 4.91 -41.56 -9.62
C TYR A 495 4.18 -40.92 -10.80
N ARG A 496 4.04 -41.67 -11.90
CA ARG A 496 3.37 -41.26 -13.13
C ARG A 496 1.88 -41.62 -13.15
N ASP A 497 1.51 -42.81 -12.68
CA ASP A 497 0.17 -43.37 -12.92
C ASP A 497 -0.85 -43.09 -11.81
N GLU A 498 -0.39 -42.53 -10.69
CA GLU A 498 -1.19 -42.28 -9.50
C GLU A 498 -1.02 -40.86 -8.97
N LEU A 499 -0.51 -39.92 -9.77
CA LEU A 499 -0.18 -38.58 -9.30
C LEU A 499 -1.37 -37.84 -8.64
N PRO A 500 -1.14 -37.06 -7.58
CA PRO A 500 -2.07 -36.02 -7.19
C PRO A 500 -2.04 -34.92 -8.26
N ARG A 501 -3.20 -34.30 -8.48
CA ARG A 501 -3.40 -33.31 -9.54
C ARG A 501 -4.40 -32.26 -9.11
N ILE A 502 -4.35 -31.10 -9.75
CA ILE A 502 -5.32 -30.04 -9.48
C ILE A 502 -6.64 -30.30 -10.24
N SER A 503 -7.75 -29.86 -9.67
CA SER A 503 -9.03 -29.85 -10.39
C SER A 503 -9.05 -28.75 -11.45
N ILE A 504 -9.94 -28.89 -12.45
CA ILE A 504 -10.13 -27.85 -13.47
C ILE A 504 -10.66 -26.56 -12.83
N GLU A 505 -11.54 -26.67 -11.82
CA GLU A 505 -12.07 -25.54 -11.06
C GLU A 505 -10.96 -24.83 -10.28
N LEU A 506 -9.99 -25.57 -9.74
CA LEU A 506 -8.81 -24.97 -9.13
C LEU A 506 -7.96 -24.24 -10.18
N ALA A 507 -7.75 -24.82 -11.37
CA ALA A 507 -7.02 -24.14 -12.44
C ALA A 507 -7.71 -22.82 -12.87
N GLU A 508 -9.03 -22.82 -13.05
CA GLU A 508 -9.82 -21.63 -13.37
C GLU A 508 -9.74 -20.58 -12.25
N TRP A 509 -9.84 -21.01 -11.00
CA TRP A 509 -9.74 -20.14 -9.84
C TRP A 509 -8.34 -19.51 -9.69
N LEU A 510 -7.27 -20.27 -9.96
CA LEU A 510 -5.90 -19.73 -9.95
C LEU A 510 -5.72 -18.64 -11.01
N VAL A 511 -6.35 -18.80 -12.18
CA VAL A 511 -6.38 -17.79 -13.23
C VAL A 511 -7.20 -16.56 -12.82
N GLU A 512 -8.38 -16.76 -12.22
CA GLU A 512 -9.21 -15.68 -11.68
C GLU A 512 -8.46 -14.86 -10.62
N LYS A 513 -7.68 -15.54 -9.77
CA LYS A 513 -6.82 -14.91 -8.76
C LYS A 513 -5.51 -14.34 -9.33
N ALA A 514 -5.27 -14.48 -10.63
CA ALA A 514 -4.06 -14.01 -11.31
C ALA A 514 -2.76 -14.53 -10.65
N VAL A 515 -2.73 -15.81 -10.27
CA VAL A 515 -1.52 -16.49 -9.77
C VAL A 515 -0.46 -16.49 -10.87
N SER A 516 0.78 -16.15 -10.53
CA SER A 516 1.84 -15.99 -11.53
C SER A 516 2.57 -17.30 -11.85
N LEU A 517 2.73 -18.18 -10.85
CA LEU A 517 3.45 -19.44 -11.00
C LEU A 517 2.86 -20.50 -10.06
N ILE A 518 2.78 -21.73 -10.54
CA ILE A 518 2.60 -22.91 -9.71
C ILE A 518 3.76 -23.90 -9.85
N GLY A 519 4.14 -24.52 -8.74
CA GLY A 519 5.15 -25.56 -8.68
C GLY A 519 4.61 -26.82 -8.03
N VAL A 520 4.83 -27.99 -8.64
CA VAL A 520 4.32 -29.28 -8.15
C VAL A 520 5.41 -30.36 -8.12
N GLU A 521 5.31 -31.31 -7.20
CA GLU A 521 6.21 -32.47 -7.10
C GLU A 521 5.96 -33.62 -8.10
N PRO A 522 4.70 -33.91 -8.49
CA PRO A 522 4.43 -34.92 -9.50
C PRO A 522 4.99 -34.53 -10.88
N PRO A 523 5.03 -35.48 -11.82
CA PRO A 523 5.54 -35.23 -13.17
C PRO A 523 4.57 -34.44 -14.04
N SER A 524 3.37 -34.11 -13.53
CA SER A 524 2.46 -33.15 -14.13
C SER A 524 1.49 -32.53 -13.11
N VAL A 525 0.90 -31.38 -13.43
CA VAL A 525 -0.22 -30.77 -12.71
C VAL A 525 -1.56 -31.48 -12.96
N ALA A 526 -1.66 -32.31 -14.00
CA ALA A 526 -2.87 -33.02 -14.45
C ALA A 526 -2.59 -34.49 -14.81
N ASP A 527 -3.63 -35.34 -14.86
CA ASP A 527 -3.44 -36.77 -15.14
C ASP A 527 -2.88 -37.03 -16.56
N VAL A 528 -1.61 -37.44 -16.61
CA VAL A 528 -0.88 -37.75 -17.85
C VAL A 528 -1.44 -38.95 -18.63
N ASN A 529 -2.30 -39.76 -18.00
CA ASN A 529 -2.99 -40.88 -18.63
C ASN A 529 -4.39 -40.50 -19.14
N ASN A 530 -4.83 -39.25 -18.90
CA ASN A 530 -6.09 -38.69 -19.38
C ASN A 530 -5.80 -37.47 -20.29
N PRO A 531 -5.65 -37.66 -21.61
CA PRO A 531 -5.26 -36.58 -22.53
C PRO A 531 -6.21 -35.39 -22.56
N VAL A 532 -7.50 -35.61 -22.26
CA VAL A 532 -8.50 -34.53 -22.22
C VAL A 532 -8.24 -33.63 -21.01
N GLU A 533 -8.17 -34.21 -19.82
CA GLU A 533 -7.87 -33.48 -18.58
C GLU A 533 -6.49 -32.81 -18.64
N LEU A 534 -5.47 -33.53 -19.12
CA LEU A 534 -4.14 -33.00 -19.33
C LEU A 534 -4.18 -31.73 -20.19
N THR A 535 -4.86 -31.80 -21.33
CA THR A 535 -4.96 -30.66 -22.25
C THR A 535 -5.75 -29.50 -21.64
N ASP A 536 -6.90 -29.78 -21.04
CA ASP A 536 -7.80 -28.74 -20.53
C ASP A 536 -7.16 -27.95 -19.38
N VAL A 537 -6.55 -28.63 -18.41
CA VAL A 537 -5.89 -27.96 -17.27
C VAL A 537 -4.72 -27.09 -17.74
N HIS A 538 -3.84 -27.60 -18.61
CA HIS A 538 -2.70 -26.82 -19.09
C HIS A 538 -3.14 -25.62 -19.93
N GLN A 539 -4.10 -25.81 -20.83
CA GLN A 539 -4.59 -24.70 -21.65
C GLN A 539 -5.26 -23.62 -20.81
N THR A 540 -6.01 -23.98 -19.76
CA THR A 540 -6.61 -23.02 -18.82
C THR A 540 -5.52 -22.20 -18.14
N LEU A 541 -4.53 -22.84 -17.53
CA LEU A 541 -3.42 -22.17 -16.84
C LEU A 541 -2.63 -21.26 -17.78
N PHE A 542 -2.23 -21.74 -18.97
CA PHE A 542 -1.44 -20.95 -19.91
C PHE A 542 -2.22 -19.78 -20.52
N ARG A 543 -3.52 -19.92 -20.76
CA ARG A 543 -4.36 -18.79 -21.21
C ARG A 543 -4.47 -17.71 -20.15
N GLY A 544 -4.41 -18.09 -18.88
CA GLY A 544 -4.36 -17.17 -17.74
C GLY A 544 -2.96 -16.63 -17.41
N GLY A 545 -1.93 -17.05 -18.13
CA GLY A 545 -0.55 -16.60 -17.91
C GLY A 545 0.16 -17.23 -16.71
N VAL A 546 -0.34 -18.36 -16.19
CA VAL A 546 0.28 -19.07 -15.06
C VAL A 546 1.47 -19.90 -15.56
N VAL A 547 2.66 -19.65 -15.00
CA VAL A 547 3.87 -20.46 -15.27
C VAL A 547 3.81 -21.77 -14.49
N ILE A 548 4.21 -22.88 -15.11
CA ILE A 548 4.16 -24.22 -14.52
C ILE A 548 5.58 -24.77 -14.35
N VAL A 549 5.90 -25.22 -13.13
CA VAL A 549 7.12 -25.97 -12.82
C VAL A 549 6.75 -27.33 -12.23
N GLU A 550 7.21 -28.41 -12.85
CA GLU A 550 6.82 -29.77 -12.49
C GLU A 550 8.03 -30.61 -12.05
N GLY A 551 7.76 -31.72 -11.38
CA GLY A 551 8.78 -32.64 -10.93
C GLY A 551 9.68 -32.07 -9.82
N LEU A 552 9.16 -31.21 -8.95
CA LEU A 552 9.88 -30.73 -7.77
C LEU A 552 10.14 -31.87 -6.76
N ALA A 553 11.15 -31.70 -5.91
CA ALA A 553 11.52 -32.61 -4.84
C ALA A 553 11.88 -31.85 -3.56
N ASN A 554 12.06 -32.57 -2.44
CA ASN A 554 12.60 -32.04 -1.19
C ASN A 554 11.79 -30.90 -0.53
N LEU A 555 10.55 -30.65 -0.94
CA LEU A 555 9.70 -29.60 -0.35
C LEU A 555 9.47 -29.85 1.16
N ASN A 556 9.57 -31.10 1.63
CA ASN A 556 9.50 -31.46 3.05
C ASN A 556 10.59 -30.83 3.93
N GLN A 557 11.66 -30.30 3.32
CA GLN A 557 12.72 -29.58 4.02
C GLN A 557 12.35 -28.11 4.32
N ILE A 558 11.31 -27.57 3.68
CA ILE A 558 10.78 -26.23 3.92
C ILE A 558 9.82 -26.29 5.12
N LYS A 559 10.09 -25.50 6.15
CA LYS A 559 9.28 -25.46 7.40
C LYS A 559 8.48 -24.17 7.57
N GLN A 560 8.78 -23.16 6.77
CA GLN A 560 8.14 -21.86 6.74
C GLN A 560 7.03 -21.81 5.68
N SER A 561 6.02 -20.96 5.91
CA SER A 561 4.90 -20.76 4.99
C SER A 561 5.30 -20.01 3.72
N GLU A 562 6.34 -19.17 3.80
CA GLU A 562 6.85 -18.35 2.71
C GLU A 562 8.35 -18.50 2.57
N PHE A 563 8.85 -18.58 1.34
CA PHE A 563 10.28 -18.72 1.06
C PHE A 563 10.63 -18.11 -0.30
N GLU A 564 11.90 -17.80 -0.51
CA GLU A 564 12.35 -17.36 -1.84
C GLU A 564 12.46 -18.58 -2.75
N PHE A 565 11.76 -18.57 -3.89
CA PHE A 565 11.79 -19.60 -4.91
C PHE A 565 12.47 -19.08 -6.16
N ILE A 566 13.38 -19.88 -6.73
CA ILE A 566 14.09 -19.57 -7.97
C ILE A 566 14.06 -20.82 -8.83
N ALA A 567 13.48 -20.73 -10.04
CA ALA A 567 13.45 -21.80 -11.03
C ALA A 567 13.67 -21.23 -12.44
N LEU A 568 14.92 -21.19 -12.88
CA LEU A 568 15.31 -20.56 -14.15
C LEU A 568 15.55 -21.62 -15.23
N PRO A 569 14.80 -21.62 -16.35
CA PRO A 569 15.05 -22.54 -17.46
C PRO A 569 16.35 -22.17 -18.20
N LEU A 570 16.92 -23.14 -18.94
CA LEU A 570 17.96 -22.81 -19.90
C LEU A 570 17.36 -21.91 -20.99
N ASN A 571 18.15 -20.95 -21.46
CA ASN A 571 17.74 -20.05 -22.55
C ASN A 571 17.87 -20.78 -23.90
N LEU A 572 16.91 -21.65 -24.21
CA LEU A 572 16.84 -22.45 -25.44
C LEU A 572 15.90 -21.77 -26.45
N GLU A 573 16.41 -21.45 -27.63
CA GLU A 573 15.63 -20.85 -28.72
C GLU A 573 14.39 -21.69 -29.04
N GLY A 574 13.20 -21.09 -28.93
CA GLY A 574 11.93 -21.72 -29.28
C GLY A 574 11.48 -22.89 -28.40
N GLY A 575 12.00 -23.02 -27.17
CA GLY A 575 11.70 -24.16 -26.28
C GLY A 575 10.22 -24.29 -25.87
N ASP A 576 9.68 -25.51 -25.95
CA ASP A 576 8.34 -25.90 -25.48
C ASP A 576 8.31 -26.33 -24.00
N GLY A 577 9.46 -26.75 -23.50
CA GLY A 577 9.74 -27.04 -22.11
C GLY A 577 11.25 -27.05 -21.90
N CYS A 578 11.70 -27.01 -20.65
CA CYS A 578 13.12 -27.12 -20.36
C CYS A 578 13.38 -27.70 -18.96
N PRO A 579 14.27 -28.71 -18.83
CA PRO A 579 14.80 -29.09 -17.52
C PRO A 579 15.49 -27.91 -16.86
N LEU A 580 15.30 -27.75 -15.55
CA LEU A 580 15.84 -26.62 -14.79
C LEU A 580 16.32 -27.05 -13.41
N ARG A 581 17.02 -26.13 -12.75
CA ARG A 581 17.32 -26.26 -11.32
C ARG A 581 16.43 -25.30 -10.53
N ALA A 582 15.58 -25.87 -9.67
CA ALA A 582 14.75 -25.14 -8.75
C ALA A 582 15.40 -25.14 -7.36
N ILE A 583 15.42 -23.98 -6.69
CA ILE A 583 15.91 -23.86 -5.31
C ILE A 583 14.92 -23.08 -4.45
N ALA A 584 14.91 -23.40 -3.16
CA ALA A 584 14.34 -22.56 -2.12
C ALA A 584 15.45 -21.95 -1.27
N ILE A 585 15.34 -20.68 -0.93
CA ILE A 585 16.17 -20.03 0.10
C ILE A 585 15.28 -19.80 1.31
N VAL A 586 15.61 -20.50 2.40
CA VAL A 586 14.88 -20.47 3.68
C VAL A 586 15.79 -19.94 4.79
N ASP A 587 15.18 -19.52 5.89
CA ASP A 587 15.92 -19.11 7.08
C ASP A 587 16.42 -20.35 7.84
N GLN A 588 17.62 -20.31 8.46
CA GLN A 588 18.05 -21.41 9.34
C GLN A 588 17.28 -21.38 10.66
N GLU A 589 16.75 -22.54 11.06
CA GLU A 589 16.19 -22.75 12.39
C GLU A 589 17.25 -22.44 13.47
N GLY A 590 16.95 -21.49 14.36
CA GLY A 590 17.80 -21.14 15.52
C GLY A 590 18.50 -19.78 15.47
N ALA A 591 18.21 -18.92 14.50
CA ALA A 591 18.60 -17.51 14.52
C ALA A 591 17.43 -16.62 15.02
N SER A 592 17.06 -16.77 16.30
CA SER A 592 16.23 -15.82 17.04
C SER A 592 17.11 -14.91 17.88
#